data_AF-W6RDW0-F1
#
_entry.id   AF-W6RDW0-F1
#
_cell.length_a   1.000
_cell.length_b   1.000
_cell.length_c   1.000
_cell.angle_alpha   90.00
_cell.angle_beta   90.00
_cell.angle_gamma   90.00
#
_symmetry.space_group_name_H-M   'P 1'
#
loop_
_entity.id
_entity.type
_entity.pdbx_description
1 polymer ?
#
loop_
_entity_poly.entity_id
_entity_poly.type
_entity_poly.pdbx_seq_one_letter_code
_entity_poly.pdbx_strand_id
1 'polypeptide(L)' 'MAGQRLGIKEVDDGIWLVSFMHYDLGYIDLEQRTLQTIGNPFGTRLLPMS' A
#
# COMPACT_ATOMS: atom_id res chain seq x y z
N MET A 1 21.00 0.79 -7.20
CA MET A 1 20.18 0.79 -5.98
C MET A 1 18.74 0.60 -6.41
N ALA A 2 18.14 -0.55 -6.12
CA ALA A 2 16.72 -0.78 -6.37
C ALA A 2 15.93 -0.32 -5.15
N GLY A 3 14.88 0.47 -5.38
CA GLY A 3 14.03 1.01 -4.33
C GLY A 3 13.00 1.91 -4.98
N GLN A 4 11.73 1.52 -4.90
CA GLN A 4 10.63 2.30 -5.43
C GLN A 4 9.91 2.96 -4.25
N ARG A 5 9.62 4.26 -4.37
CA ARG A 5 9.10 5.07 -3.27
C ARG A 5 7.67 4.67 -2.91
N LEU A 6 7.46 4.28 -1.66
CA LEU A 6 6.13 4.11 -1.08
C LEU A 6 5.68 5.44 -0.45
N GLY A 7 4.40 5.76 -0.63
CA GLY A 7 3.71 6.80 0.11
C GLY A 7 3.07 6.19 1.35
N ILE A 8 3.32 6.80 2.50
CA ILE A 8 2.67 6.47 3.77
C ILE A 8 2.11 7.79 4.31
N LYS A 9 0.81 7.81 4.59
CA LYS A 9 0.10 9.01 5.05
C LYS A 9 -0.91 8.62 6.11
N GLU A 10 -0.86 9.28 7.26
CA GLU A 10 -1.92 9.23 8.27
C GLU A 10 -3.17 9.93 7.73
N VAL A 11 -4.30 9.22 7.72
CA VAL A 11 -5.58 9.72 7.20
C VAL A 11 -6.65 9.83 8.28
N ASP A 12 -6.48 9.10 9.38
CA ASP A 12 -7.24 9.21 10.62
C ASP A 12 -6.34 8.75 11.78
N ASP A 13 -6.75 8.98 13.03
CA ASP A 13 -5.97 8.61 14.21
C ASP A 13 -5.68 7.09 14.22
N GLY A 14 -4.39 6.74 14.14
CA GLY A 14 -3.98 5.34 14.08
C GLY A 14 -4.30 4.61 12.76
N ILE A 15 -4.85 5.30 11.76
CA ILE A 15 -5.17 4.76 10.43
C ILE A 15 -4.28 5.40 9.36
N TRP A 16 -3.54 4.55 8.66
CA TRP A 16 -2.51 4.98 7.71
C TRP A 16 -2.77 4.42 6.32
N LEU A 17 -2.88 5.30 5.33
CA LEU A 17 -2.94 4.95 3.91
C LEU A 17 -1.55 4.63 3.37
N VAL A 18 -1.44 3.49 2.69
CA VAL A 18 -0.25 3.08 1.94
C VAL A 18 -0.54 3.22 0.46
N SER A 19 0.31 3.97 -0.24
CA SER A 19 0.18 4.21 -1.68
C SER A 19 1.50 3.91 -2.40
N PHE A 20 1.40 3.54 -3.66
CA PHE A 20 2.54 3.29 -4.54
C PHE A 20 2.25 3.81 -5.93
N MET A 21 3.18 4.62 -6.47
CA MET A 21 2.91 5.41 -7.67
C MET A 21 1.65 6.28 -7.49
N HIS A 22 0.63 6.09 -8.31
CA HIS A 22 -0.66 6.80 -8.23
C HIS A 22 -1.78 5.92 -7.67
N TYR A 23 -1.44 4.78 -7.07
CA TYR A 23 -2.40 3.81 -6.59
C TYR A 23 -2.36 3.69 -5.07
N ASP A 24 -3.53 3.65 -4.47
CA ASP A 24 -3.71 3.28 -3.08
C ASP A 24 -3.73 1.77 -2.95
N LEU A 25 -2.95 1.24 -2.02
CA LEU A 25 -2.78 -0.20 -1.81
C LEU A 25 -3.61 -0.71 -0.64
N GLY A 26 -3.72 0.10 0.41
CA GLY A 26 -4.28 -0.39 1.67
C GLY A 26 -4.23 0.61 2.81
N TYR A 27 -4.88 0.21 3.89
CA TYR A 27 -4.83 0.89 5.18
C TYR A 27 -4.12 0.02 6.21
N ILE A 28 -3.25 0.62 7.01
CA ILE A 28 -2.75 0.04 8.25
C ILE A 28 -3.61 0.60 9.37
N ASP A 29 -4.22 -0.29 10.14
CA ASP A 29 -4.90 0.05 11.38
C ASP A 29 -4.00 -0.36 12.54
N LEU A 30 -3.46 0.62 13.26
CA LEU A 30 -2.51 0.38 14.36
C LEU A 30 -3.18 -0.13 15.63
N GLU A 31 -4.45 0.20 15.86
CA GLU A 31 -5.21 -0.28 17.02
C GLU A 31 -5.53 -1.76 16.85
N GLN A 32 -6.07 -2.12 15.69
CA GLN A 32 -6.44 -3.50 15.34
C GLN A 32 -5.22 -4.32 14.90
N ARG A 33 -4.08 -3.68 14.61
CA ARG A 33 -2.85 -4.30 14.06
C ARG A 33 -3.12 -5.06 12.76
N THR A 34 -3.94 -4.47 11.90
CA THR A 34 -4.34 -5.07 10.62
C THR A 34 -3.80 -4.29 9.43
N LEU A 35 -3.64 -5.00 8.31
CA LEU A 35 -3.45 -4.40 7.00
C LEU A 35 -4.66 -4.76 6.14
N GLN A 36 -5.43 -3.74 5.75
CA GLN A 36 -6.59 -3.90 4.90
C GLN A 36 -6.22 -3.52 3.46
N THR A 37 -6.43 -4.43 2.51
CA THR A 37 -6.05 -4.21 1.11
C THR A 37 -7.25 -3.73 0.29
N ILE A 38 -7.06 -2.72 -0.55
CA ILE A 38 -8.15 -2.10 -1.35
C ILE A 38 -8.34 -2.83 -2.71
N GLY A 39 -7.57 -3.90 -2.93
CA GLY A 39 -7.52 -4.65 -4.19
C GLY A 39 -6.19 -4.44 -4.91
N ASN A 40 -5.83 -5.33 -5.82
CA ASN A 40 -4.57 -5.26 -6.56
C ASN A 40 -4.74 -4.40 -7.83
N PRO A 41 -4.18 -3.18 -7.90
CA PRO A 41 -4.29 -2.32 -9.08
C PRO A 41 -3.51 -2.84 -10.30
N PHE A 42 -2.62 -3.82 -10.11
CA PHE A 42 -1.80 -4.41 -11.18
C PHE A 42 -2.40 -5.70 -11.78
N GLY A 43 -3.50 -6.21 -11.21
CA GLY A 43 -4.12 -7.46 -11.66
C GLY A 43 -3.22 -8.71 -11.53
N THR A 44 -3.63 -9.81 -12.16
CA THR A 44 -2.99 -11.14 -12.02
C THR A 44 -1.65 -11.27 -12.76
N ARG A 45 -1.36 -10.41 -13.75
CA ARG A 45 -0.18 -10.58 -14.63
C ARG A 45 0.90 -9.55 -14.32
N LEU A 46 1.67 -9.82 -13.28
CA LEU A 46 2.98 -9.19 -13.10
C LEU A 46 4.02 -9.99 -13.90
N LEU A 47 4.81 -9.30 -14.73
CA LEU A 47 6.01 -9.90 -15.31
C LEU A 47 7.07 -10.04 -14.21
N PRO A 48 7.86 -11.13 -14.18
CA PRO A 48 8.93 -11.27 -13.20
C PRO A 48 9.91 -10.09 -13.33
N MET A 49 10.26 -9.48 -12.20
CA MET A 49 11.38 -8.55 -12.17
C MET A 49 12.66 -9.38 -12.35
N SER A 50 13.42 -9.08 -13.41
CA SER A 50 14.72 -9.73 -13.70
C SER A 50 15.82 -9.25 -12.77
#